data_AF-A0A1Z4GCM7-F1
#
_entry.id   AF-A0A1Z4GCM7-F1
#
_cell.length_a   1.000
_cell.length_b   1.000
_cell.length_c   1.000
_cell.angle_alpha   90.00
_cell.angle_beta   90.00
_cell.angle_gamma   90.00
#
_symmetry.space_group_name_H-M   'P 1'
#
loop_
_entity.id
_entity.type
_entity.pdbx_description
1 polymer ?
#
loop_
_entity_poly.entity_id
_entity_poly.type
_entity_poly.pdbx_seq_one_letter_code
_entity_poly.pdbx_strand_id
1 'polypeptide(L)' 'MRGQPEAYDELKKIVSVSLTPTALAGIDKISRDYKISRSELLERIGRSIIQIKDRDDWANQSQS' A
#
# COMPACT_ATOMS: atom_id res chain seq x y z
N MET A 1 -21.40 -2.81 6.39
CA MET A 1 -21.40 -4.27 6.17
C MET A 1 -20.57 -4.93 7.26
N ARG A 2 -21.19 -5.77 8.09
CA ARG A 2 -20.51 -6.68 9.03
C ARG A 2 -20.62 -8.09 8.42
N GLY A 3 -19.50 -8.82 8.30
CA GLY A 3 -19.55 -10.27 8.05
C GLY A 3 -19.24 -10.76 6.63
N GLN A 4 -18.44 -10.06 5.83
CA GLN A 4 -17.65 -10.77 4.82
C GLN A 4 -16.29 -11.10 5.45
N PRO A 5 -15.72 -12.31 5.23
CA PRO A 5 -14.33 -12.54 5.55
C PRO A 5 -13.52 -11.45 4.85
N GLU A 6 -12.64 -10.80 5.61
CA GLU A 6 -11.66 -9.94 4.96
C GLU A 6 -10.84 -10.80 4.01
N ALA A 7 -10.29 -10.21 2.95
CA ALA A 7 -9.65 -10.94 1.85
C ALA A 7 -8.50 -11.89 2.27
N TYR A 8 -8.09 -11.85 3.53
CA TYR A 8 -6.94 -12.56 4.09
C TYR A 8 -7.28 -13.44 5.31
N ASP A 9 -8.57 -13.74 5.56
CA ASP A 9 -9.05 -14.59 6.68
C ASP A 9 -8.53 -14.17 8.08
N GLU A 10 -8.17 -12.89 8.22
CA GLU A 10 -7.68 -12.27 9.45
C GLU A 10 -8.56 -11.07 9.81
N LEU A 11 -8.72 -10.79 11.10
CA LEU A 11 -9.42 -9.59 11.55
C LEU A 11 -8.48 -8.39 11.56
N LYS A 12 -8.80 -7.34 10.79
CA LYS A 12 -8.13 -6.04 10.90
C LYS A 12 -8.10 -5.51 12.33
N LYS A 13 -6.93 -5.07 12.76
CA LYS A 13 -6.74 -4.23 13.95
C LYS A 13 -6.68 -2.76 13.54
N ILE A 14 -7.33 -1.90 14.32
CA ILE A 14 -7.24 -0.44 14.12
C ILE A 14 -5.85 0.02 14.57
N VAL A 15 -5.12 0.66 13.66
CA VAL A 15 -3.81 1.28 13.89
C VAL A 15 -3.82 2.72 13.38
N SER A 16 -3.05 3.61 14.02
CA SER A 16 -2.89 5.00 13.60
C SER A 16 -1.45 5.25 13.14
N VAL A 17 -1.29 5.97 12.03
CA VAL A 17 0.02 6.34 11.48
C VAL A 17 0.03 7.82 11.18
N SER A 18 1.01 8.54 11.73
CA SER A 18 1.25 9.95 11.43
C SER A 18 2.11 10.06 10.17
N LEU A 19 1.68 10.90 9.22
CA LEU A 19 2.35 11.10 7.93
C LEU A 19 2.46 12.58 7.61
N THR A 20 3.49 12.96 6.85
CA THR A 20 3.57 14.31 6.29
C THR A 20 2.49 14.50 5.21
N PRO A 21 2.03 15.74 4.94
CA PRO A 21 1.04 15.99 3.89
C PRO A 21 1.47 15.49 2.51
N THR A 22 2.76 15.62 2.18
CA THR A 22 3.33 15.14 0.92
C THR A 22 3.25 13.62 0.80
N ALA A 23 3.61 12.89 1.85
CA ALA A 23 3.52 11.42 1.86
C ALA A 23 2.07 10.96 1.73
N LEU A 24 1.15 11.60 2.46
CA LEU A 24 -0.29 11.30 2.37
C LEU A 24 -0.83 11.52 0.96
N ALA A 25 -0.50 12.64 0.30
CA ALA A 25 -0.94 12.93 -1.06
C ALA A 25 -0.43 11.89 -2.08
N GLY A 26 0.80 11.41 -1.91
CA GLY A 26 1.36 10.32 -2.72
C GLY A 26 0.59 9.00 -2.54
N ILE A 27 0.31 8.63 -1.30
CA ILE A 27 -0.50 7.44 -0.96
C ILE A 27 -1.92 7.56 -1.54
N ASP A 28 -2.56 8.73 -1.40
CA ASP A 28 -3.90 8.99 -1.94
C ASP A 28 -3.95 8.90 -3.46
N LYS A 29 -2.87 9.32 -4.13
CA LYS A 29 -2.75 9.14 -5.58
C LYS A 29 -2.68 7.66 -5.94
N ILE A 30 -1.79 6.90 -5.32
CA ILE A 30 -1.62 5.47 -5.60
C ILE A 30 -2.92 4.70 -5.30
N SER A 31 -3.57 4.96 -4.16
CA SER A 31 -4.82 4.28 -3.81
C SER A 31 -5.93 4.55 -4.82
N ARG A 32 -6.02 5.78 -5.34
CA ARG A 32 -6.97 6.14 -6.42
C ARG A 32 -6.65 5.45 -7.72
N ASP A 33 -5.37 5.42 -8.12
CA ASP A 33 -4.92 4.79 -9.36
C ASP A 33 -5.24 3.27 -9.35
N TYR A 34 -5.07 2.61 -8.20
CA TYR A 34 -5.38 1.18 -7.99
C TYR A 34 -6.86 0.92 -7.64
N LYS A 35 -7.68 1.96 -7.45
CA LYS A 35 -9.09 1.88 -7.02
C LYS A 35 -9.30 1.07 -5.74
N ILE A 36 -8.39 1.20 -4.78
CA ILE A 36 -8.44 0.54 -3.46
C ILE A 36 -8.37 1.58 -2.35
N SER A 37 -8.73 1.18 -1.12
CA SER A 37 -8.56 2.04 0.05
C SER A 37 -7.08 2.18 0.42
N ARG A 38 -6.76 3.22 1.20
CA ARG A 38 -5.41 3.41 1.78
C ARG A 38 -4.99 2.22 2.66
N SER A 39 -5.91 1.70 3.47
CA SER A 39 -5.65 0.54 4.32
C SER A 39 -5.38 -0.72 3.50
N GLU A 40 -6.13 -0.95 2.43
CA GLU A 40 -5.90 -2.07 1.51
C GLU A 40 -4.55 -1.94 0.79
N LEU A 41 -4.17 -0.73 0.38
CA LEU A 41 -2.85 -0.47 -0.21
C LEU A 41 -1.72 -0.82 0.76
N LEU A 42 -1.82 -0.36 2.01
CA LEU A 42 -0.82 -0.65 3.05
C LEU A 42 -0.75 -2.15 3.40
N GLU A 43 -1.90 -2.84 3.42
CA GLU A 43 -1.91 -4.29 3.62
C GLU A 43 -1.26 -5.05 2.47
N ARG A 44 -1.52 -4.68 1.22
CA ARG A 44 -0.86 -5.30 0.06
C ARG A 44 0.65 -5.07 0.07
N ILE A 45 1.11 -3.91 0.52
CA ILE A 45 2.54 -3.63 0.73
C ILE A 45 3.09 -4.52 1.84
N GLY A 46 2.45 -4.55 3.01
CA GLY A 46 2.89 -5.34 4.17
C GLY A 46 2.88 -6.85 3.92
N ARG A 47 1.99 -7.33 3.06
CA ARG A 47 1.91 -8.73 2.60
C ARG A 47 2.77 -9.02 1.35
N SER A 48 3.56 -8.03 0.89
CA SER A 48 4.42 -8.14 -0.30
C SER A 48 3.70 -8.46 -1.61
N ILE A 49 2.38 -8.21 -1.69
CA ILE A 49 1.60 -8.28 -2.93
C ILE A 49 1.96 -7.10 -3.85
N ILE A 50 2.18 -5.92 -3.26
CA ILE A 50 2.78 -4.76 -3.93
C ILE A 50 4.20 -4.63 -3.40
N GLN A 51 5.18 -4.70 -4.31
CA GLN A 51 6.58 -4.58 -3.96
C GLN A 51 7.01 -3.12 -3.93
N ILE A 52 7.66 -2.72 -2.84
CA ILE A 52 8.42 -1.46 -2.80
C ILE A 52 9.76 -1.75 -3.46
N LYS A 53 10.07 -1.01 -4.52
CA LYS A 53 11.39 -1.00 -5.14
C LYS A 53 12.18 0.16 -4.56
N ASP A 54 13.44 -0.08 -4.25
CA ASP A 54 14.32 1.05 -3.96
C ASP A 54 14.56 1.83 -5.25
N ARG A 55 14.74 3.14 -5.13
CA ARG A 55 14.99 3.99 -6.29
C ARG A 55 16.31 3.62 -6.98
N ASP A 56 17.27 3.07 -6.25
CA ASP A 56 18.55 2.61 -6.80
C ASP A 56 18.41 1.37 -7.72
N ASP A 57 17.33 0.58 -7.58
CA ASP A 57 17.07 -0.58 -8.44
C ASP A 57 16.66 -0.18 -9.87
N TRP A 58 16.17 1.05 -10.07
CA TRP A 58 15.80 1.59 -11.39
C TRP A 58 17.03 1.89 -12.26
N ALA A 59 18.14 2.28 -11.64
CA ALA A 59 19.39 2.57 -12.34
C ALA A 59 20.05 1.30 -12.93
N ASN A 60 19.94 0.17 -12.22
CA ASN A 60 20.54 -1.10 -12.63
C ASN A 60 19.74 -1.86 -13.71
N GLN A 61 18.44 -1.61 -13.83
CA GLN A 61 17.59 -2.24 -14.86
C GLN A 61 17.62 -1.50 -16.21
N SER A 62 18.14 -0.26 -16.24
CA SER A 62 18.28 0.52 -17.47
C SER A 62 19.62 0.32 -18.18
N GLN A 63 20.48 -0.58 -17.66
CA GLN A 63 21.81 -0.91 -18.21
C GLN A 63 21.96 -2.38 -18.63
N SER A 64 20.88 -3.17 -18.66
CA SER A 64 20.88 -4.58 -19.10
C SER A 64 19.99 -4.82 -20.30
#